data_AF-A0A7K2KW82-F1
#
_entry.id   AF-A0A7K2KW82-F1
#
_cell.length_a   1.000
_cell.length_b   1.000
_cell.length_c   1.000
_cell.angle_alpha   90.00
_cell.angle_beta   90.00
_cell.angle_gamma   90.00
#
_symmetry.space_group_name_H-M   'P 1'
#
loop_
_entity.id
_entity.type
_entity.pdbx_description
1 polymer ?
#
loop_
_entity_poly.entity_id
_entity_poly.type
_entity_poly.pdbx_seq_one_letter_code
_entity_poly.pdbx_strand_id
1 'polypeptide(L)' 'VLDTQTGSPAERLYRATGWTAAGTVPDYAADPSGVLRATTLYYKRLG' A
#
# COMPACT_ATOMS: atom_id res chain seq x y z
N VAL A 1 -1.00 2.38 10.80
CA VAL A 1 -1.37 2.42 9.36
C VAL A 1 -0.10 2.20 8.55
N LEU A 2 -0.18 1.49 7.44
CA LEU A 2 0.92 1.29 6.50
C LEU A 2 0.46 1.62 5.09
N ASP A 3 1.38 1.97 4.22
CA ASP A 3 1.12 2.17 2.82
C ASP A 3 2.14 1.41 1.97
N THR A 4 1.78 1.10 0.73
CA THR A 4 2.73 0.57 -0.25
C THR A 4 2.28 0.90 -1.67
N GLN A 5 3.23 0.92 -2.60
CA GLN A 5 2.90 1.00 -4.02
C GLN A 5 1.94 -0.13 -4.40
N THR A 6 0.86 0.22 -5.09
CA THR A 6 -0.17 -0.72 -5.54
C THR A 6 0.44 -1.75 -6.49
N GLY A 7 0.14 -3.02 -6.26
CA GLY A 7 0.69 -4.16 -7.00
C GLY A 7 2.11 -4.57 -6.57
N SER A 8 2.69 -3.93 -5.54
CA SER A 8 4.02 -4.31 -5.07
C SER A 8 4.03 -5.65 -4.32
N PRO A 9 5.19 -6.31 -4.18
CA PRO A 9 5.33 -7.51 -3.36
C PRO A 9 4.91 -7.32 -1.89
N ALA A 10 5.01 -6.10 -1.35
CA ALA A 10 4.68 -5.80 0.04
C ALA A 10 3.18 -6.02 0.34
N GLU A 11 2.29 -5.85 -0.65
CA GLU A 11 0.86 -6.11 -0.45
C GLU A 11 0.60 -7.57 -0.03
N ARG A 12 1.38 -8.52 -0.58
CA ARG A 12 1.25 -9.94 -0.19
C ARG A 12 1.64 -10.14 1.27
N LEU A 13 2.73 -9.51 1.70
CA LEU A 13 3.16 -9.55 3.09
C LEU A 13 2.11 -8.94 4.02
N TYR A 14 1.55 -7.78 3.67
CA TYR A 14 0.55 -7.10 4.49
C TYR A 14 -0.73 -7.94 4.62
N ARG A 15 -1.26 -8.45 3.51
CA ARG A 15 -2.43 -9.36 3.53
C ARG A 15 -2.15 -10.61 4.36
N ALA A 16 -0.98 -11.23 4.22
CA ALA A 16 -0.61 -12.43 4.98
C ALA A 16 -0.43 -12.18 6.49
N THR A 17 -0.13 -10.95 6.90
CA THR A 17 0.13 -10.59 8.30
C THR A 17 -1.07 -9.92 9.00
N GLY A 18 -2.25 -10.05 8.41
CA GLY A 18 -3.53 -9.62 8.99
C GLY A 18 -3.84 -8.13 8.81
N TRP A 19 -3.22 -7.47 7.83
CA TRP A 19 -3.60 -6.11 7.44
C TRP A 19 -4.75 -6.12 6.43
N THR A 20 -5.64 -5.13 6.56
CA THR A 20 -6.78 -4.92 5.67
C THR A 20 -6.54 -3.69 4.81
N ALA A 21 -6.83 -3.77 3.51
CA ALA A 21 -6.74 -2.63 2.61
C ALA A 21 -7.89 -1.64 2.92
N ALA A 22 -7.54 -0.35 3.04
CA ALA A 22 -8.49 0.74 3.26
C ALA A 22 -8.95 1.37 1.94
N GLY A 23 -8.05 1.44 0.95
CA GLY A 23 -8.29 2.09 -0.33
C GLY A 23 -6.97 2.44 -1.03
N THR A 24 -7.12 2.88 -2.29
CA THR A 24 -6.00 3.25 -3.16
C THR A 24 -6.10 4.71 -3.56
N VAL A 25 -4.97 5.42 -3.51
CA VAL A 25 -4.84 6.79 -4.00
C VAL A 25 -4.02 6.76 -5.30
N PRO A 26 -4.58 7.18 -6.45
CA PRO A 26 -3.84 7.27 -7.69
C PRO A 26 -2.77 8.36 -7.61
N ASP A 27 -1.69 8.20 -8.38
CA ASP A 27 -0.64 9.20 -8.57
C ASP A 27 -0.06 9.80 -7.27
N TYR A 28 0.02 8.98 -6.22
CA TYR A 28 0.34 9.43 -4.87
C TYR A 28 1.83 9.65 -4.64
N ALA A 29 2.68 8.76 -5.15
CA ALA A 29 4.12 8.81 -4.94
C ALA A 29 4.88 8.57 -6.24
N ALA A 30 5.97 9.31 -6.44
CA ALA A 30 6.89 9.07 -7.54
C ALA A 30 7.85 7.92 -7.20
N ASP A 31 8.11 7.05 -8.17
CA ASP A 31 9.21 6.09 -8.08
C ASP A 31 10.58 6.81 -8.30
N PRO A 32 11.73 6.12 -8.16
CA PRO A 32 13.04 6.75 -8.35
C PRO A 32 13.27 7.34 -9.75
N SER A 33 12.46 6.97 -10.74
CA SER A 33 12.51 7.56 -12.09
C SER A 33 11.61 8.80 -12.24
N GLY A 34 10.88 9.19 -11.19
CA GLY A 34 9.96 10.33 -11.19
C GLY A 34 8.55 9.99 -11.67
N VAL A 35 8.25 8.72 -11.97
CA VAL A 35 6.93 8.31 -12.47
C VAL A 35 5.97 8.15 -11.31
N LEU A 36 4.81 8.81 -11.38
CA LEU A 36 3.77 8.69 -10.37
C LEU A 36 3.16 7.29 -10.36
N ARG A 37 3.01 6.73 -9.16
CA ARG A 37 2.46 5.40 -8.88
C ARG A 37 1.33 5.53 -7.88
N ALA A 38 0.35 4.65 -8.02
CA ALA A 38 -0.73 4.53 -7.05
C ALA A 38 -0.24 3.90 -5.75
N THR A 39 -0.77 4.34 -4.61
CA THR A 39 -0.47 3.79 -3.28
C THR A 39 -1.72 3.22 -2.64
N THR A 40 -1.60 2.03 -2.05
CA THR A 40 -2.69 1.41 -1.28
C THR A 40 -2.40 1.52 0.21
N LEU A 41 -3.38 2.04 0.96
CA LEU A 41 -3.32 2.17 2.42
C LEU A 41 -3.85 0.90 3.08
N TYR A 42 -3.21 0.53 4.19
CA TYR A 42 -3.50 -0.66 4.98
C TYR A 42 -3.64 -0.31 6.46
N TYR A 43 -4.60 -0.93 7.12
CA TYR A 43 -4.78 -0.85 8.57
C TYR A 43 -4.83 -2.23 9.21
N LYS A 44 -4.52 -2.27 10.51
CA LYS A 44 -4.69 -3.45 11.34
C LYS A 44 -5.40 -3.03 12.61
N ARG A 45 -6.49 -3.71 12.95
CA ARG A 45 -7.17 -3.52 14.23
C ARG A 45 -6.36 -4.24 15.29
N LEU A 46 -5.90 -3.50 16.29
CA LEU A 46 -5.24 -4.05 17.47
C LEU A 46 -6.35 -4.16 18.52
N GLY A 47 -6.75 -5.40 18.82
CA GLY A 47 -7.68 -5.72 19.92
C GLY A 47 -6.92 -5.96 21.20
#